data_AF-A0A6S7GNF0-F1
#
_entry.id   AF-A0A6S7GNF0-F1
#
_cell.length_a   1.000
_cell.length_b   1.000
_cell.length_c   1.000
_cell.angle_alpha   90.00
_cell.angle_beta   90.00
_cell.angle_gamma   90.00
#
_symmetry.space_group_name_H-M   'P 1'
#
loop_
_entity.id
_entity.type
_entity.pdbx_description
1 polymer ?
#
loop_
_entity_poly.entity_id
_entity_poly.type
_entity_poly.pdbx_seq_one_letter_code
_entity_poly.pdbx_strand_id
1 'polypeptide(L)'
;MKEIKLAVPLTVQHLRDKYGDFEQLDNEVQDDNCILPKSDYKFNYHQSKLMFGLLLRDFNDTIREGDGEHLFVLYKLALLLYHSEKHTKYAYFVLLHLLKIVAILPEFDAHRWKWNRFYNKYGGKGNNISLDLKKEQQNKVLKTFWRALGGSCIRAS
;
A
#
# COMPACT_ATOMS: atom_id res chain seq x y z
N MET A 1 4.18 43.51 25.63
CA MET A 1 3.46 42.31 25.14
C MET A 1 4.06 41.10 25.86
N LYS A 2 3.25 40.34 26.60
CA LYS A 2 3.68 39.13 27.32
C LYS A 2 3.44 37.93 26.41
N GLU A 3 4.50 37.19 26.10
CA GLU A 3 4.44 35.93 25.34
C GLU A 3 3.62 34.89 26.12
N ILE A 4 2.59 34.32 25.48
CA ILE A 4 1.76 33.24 26.02
C ILE A 4 2.46 31.94 25.66
N LYS A 5 3.11 31.30 26.65
CA LYS A 5 3.64 29.94 26.49
C LYS A 5 2.47 28.95 26.48
N LEU A 6 2.12 28.44 25.30
CA LEU A 6 1.19 27.32 25.13
C LEU A 6 1.79 26.07 25.78
N ALA A 7 1.11 25.52 26.77
CA ALA A 7 1.51 24.29 27.45
C ALA A 7 1.42 23.11 26.47
N VAL A 8 2.54 22.40 26.29
CA VAL A 8 2.63 21.19 25.46
C VAL A 8 1.86 20.06 26.15
N PRO A 9 0.95 19.35 25.45
CA PRO A 9 0.13 18.30 26.05
C PRO A 9 0.97 17.10 26.52
N LEU A 10 0.62 16.52 27.68
CA LEU A 10 1.30 15.40 28.36
C LEU A 10 1.58 14.19 27.46
N THR A 11 0.75 13.97 26.44
CA THR A 11 0.93 12.90 25.43
C THR A 11 2.18 13.08 24.59
N VAL A 12 2.60 14.30 24.31
CA VAL A 12 3.81 14.61 23.54
C VAL A 12 5.07 14.38 24.37
N GLN A 13 5.00 14.62 25.68
CA GLN A 13 6.10 14.34 26.62
C GLN A 13 6.32 12.83 26.77
N HIS A 14 5.25 12.04 26.93
CA HIS A 14 5.36 10.58 27.02
C HIS A 14 5.96 9.94 25.76
N LEU A 15 5.66 10.48 24.57
CA LEU A 15 6.23 10.02 23.32
C LEU A 15 7.71 10.42 23.16
N ARG A 16 8.10 11.60 23.66
CA ARG A 16 9.48 12.08 23.73
C ARG A 16 10.34 11.27 24.71
N ASP A 17 9.76 10.82 25.81
CA ASP A 17 10.46 9.98 26.80
C ASP A 17 10.64 8.53 26.32
N LYS A 18 9.69 7.99 25.54
CA LYS A 18 9.80 6.64 24.94
C LYS A 18 10.67 6.58 23.70
N TYR A 19 10.64 7.62 22.88
CA TYR A 19 11.36 7.72 21.62
C TYR A 19 12.09 9.06 21.64
N GLY A 20 13.30 9.07 22.19
CA GLY A 20 14.15 10.27 22.24
C GLY A 20 14.26 10.97 20.87
N ASP A 21 14.47 12.29 20.90
CA ASP A 21 14.53 13.15 19.70
C ASP A 21 15.37 12.51 18.58
N PHE A 22 14.75 12.31 17.40
CA PHE A 22 15.37 11.73 16.20
C PHE A 22 16.32 12.70 15.48
N GLU A 23 16.89 13.68 16.19
CA GLU A 23 17.82 14.65 15.65
C GLU A 23 19.04 14.75 16.54
N GLN A 24 19.97 13.81 16.36
CA GLN A 24 21.39 13.94 16.70
C GLN A 24 22.12 12.68 16.23
N LEU A 25 22.51 12.63 14.96
CA LEU A 25 23.50 11.66 14.50
C LEU A 25 24.40 12.22 13.41
N ASP A 26 24.67 13.52 13.45
CA ASP A 26 25.75 14.13 12.68
C ASP A 26 26.46 15.11 13.61
N ASN A 27 27.47 14.63 14.35
CA ASN A 27 28.65 15.35 14.86
C ASN A 27 29.21 14.64 16.11
N GLU A 28 30.25 13.83 15.95
CA GLU A 28 31.48 13.84 16.78
C GLU A 28 32.53 12.84 16.24
N VAL A 29 33.81 13.17 16.43
CA VAL A 29 34.99 12.58 15.79
C VAL A 29 35.63 11.47 16.64
N GLN A 30 35.84 10.31 16.00
CA GLN A 30 36.87 9.24 16.13
C GLN A 30 37.48 8.85 17.51
N ASP A 31 37.25 7.58 17.91
CA ASP A 31 38.23 6.71 18.60
C ASP A 31 37.95 5.21 18.28
N ASP A 32 38.97 4.37 18.41
CA ASP A 32 39.25 3.14 17.68
C ASP A 32 38.39 1.88 17.96
N ASN A 33 38.24 1.05 16.93
CA ASN A 33 37.70 -0.33 16.91
C ASN A 33 36.21 -0.54 17.20
N CYS A 34 35.36 -0.08 16.28
CA CYS A 34 34.15 -0.81 15.92
C CYS A 34 34.15 -0.99 14.40
N ILE A 35 34.45 -2.21 13.94
CA ILE A 35 34.21 -2.60 12.55
C ILE A 35 32.69 -2.64 12.39
N LEU A 36 32.07 -1.47 12.19
CA LEU A 36 30.74 -1.42 11.58
C LEU A 36 30.93 -2.03 10.19
N PRO A 37 30.29 -3.17 9.89
CA PRO A 37 30.47 -3.81 8.59
C PRO A 37 30.05 -2.80 7.54
N LYS A 38 30.98 -2.41 6.67
CA LYS A 38 30.70 -1.57 5.51
C LYS A 38 29.50 -2.20 4.81
N SER A 39 28.34 -1.53 4.86
CA SER A 39 27.09 -2.12 4.38
C SER A 39 27.27 -2.50 2.92
N ASP A 40 27.14 -3.78 2.59
CA ASP A 40 27.25 -4.22 1.21
C ASP A 40 26.00 -3.75 0.44
N TYR A 41 26.15 -2.64 -0.28
CA TYR A 41 25.08 -2.06 -1.07
C TYR A 41 24.56 -3.03 -2.15
N LYS A 42 25.42 -3.93 -2.67
CA LYS A 42 24.99 -4.93 -3.65
C LYS A 42 24.11 -5.98 -2.97
N PHE A 43 24.56 -6.52 -1.85
CA PHE A 43 23.77 -7.48 -1.07
C PHE A 43 22.41 -6.91 -0.65
N ASN A 44 22.39 -5.71 -0.09
CA ASN A 44 21.16 -5.04 0.35
C ASN A 44 20.19 -4.79 -0.82
N TYR A 45 20.70 -4.35 -1.98
CA TYR A 45 19.87 -4.16 -3.16
C TYR A 45 19.24 -5.48 -3.63
N HIS A 46 20.04 -6.55 -3.72
CA HIS A 46 19.55 -7.86 -4.14
C HIS A 46 18.54 -8.44 -3.15
N GLN A 47 18.79 -8.31 -1.85
CA GLN A 47 17.88 -8.73 -0.79
C GLN A 47 16.53 -7.99 -0.88
N SER A 48 16.55 -6.67 -0.99
CA SER A 48 15.32 -5.86 -1.10
C SER A 48 14.56 -6.16 -2.40
N LYS A 49 15.27 -6.33 -3.52
CA LYS A 49 14.66 -6.70 -4.80
C LYS A 49 14.01 -8.09 -4.73
N LEU A 50 14.64 -9.05 -4.07
CA LEU A 50 14.09 -10.39 -3.89
C LEU A 50 12.85 -10.34 -3.00
N MET A 51 12.92 -9.65 -1.86
CA MET A 51 11.78 -9.44 -0.96
C MET A 51 10.58 -8.83 -1.69
N PHE A 52 10.80 -7.77 -2.47
CA PHE A 52 9.72 -7.14 -3.22
C PHE A 52 9.17 -8.05 -4.34
N GLY A 53 10.04 -8.82 -5.00
CA GLY A 53 9.64 -9.80 -6.00
C GLY A 53 8.77 -10.93 -5.43
N LEU A 54 9.13 -11.44 -4.24
CA LEU A 54 8.33 -12.43 -3.52
C LEU A 54 6.99 -11.86 -3.08
N LEU A 55 6.98 -10.63 -2.55
CA LEU A 55 5.74 -9.95 -2.17
C LEU A 55 4.78 -9.80 -3.36
N LEU A 56 5.28 -9.35 -4.52
CA LEU A 56 4.48 -9.24 -5.75
C LEU A 56 3.96 -10.60 -6.23
N ARG A 57 4.77 -11.65 -6.07
CA ARG A 57 4.36 -13.03 -6.39
C ARG A 57 3.21 -13.47 -5.47
N ASP A 58 3.29 -13.21 -4.18
CA ASP A 58 2.22 -13.54 -3.22
C ASP A 58 0.94 -12.76 -3.53
N PHE A 59 1.04 -11.48 -3.92
CA PHE A 59 -0.13 -10.73 -4.39
C PHE A 59 -0.81 -11.42 -5.57
N ASN A 60 -0.02 -11.82 -6.57
CA ASN A 60 -0.55 -12.47 -7.76
C ASN A 60 -1.17 -13.83 -7.45
N ASP A 61 -0.53 -14.64 -6.60
CA ASP A 61 -1.05 -15.95 -6.24
C ASP A 61 -2.33 -15.82 -5.40
N THR A 62 -2.36 -14.89 -4.44
CA THR A 62 -3.55 -14.57 -3.65
C THR A 62 -4.72 -14.13 -4.54
N ILE A 63 -4.45 -13.28 -5.54
CA ILE A 63 -5.48 -12.86 -6.52
C ILE A 63 -5.97 -14.05 -7.33
N ARG A 64 -5.06 -14.92 -7.76
CA ARG A 64 -5.33 -16.09 -8.58
C ARG A 64 -6.16 -17.14 -7.82
N GLU A 65 -5.86 -17.35 -6.55
CA GLU A 65 -6.62 -18.23 -5.65
C GLU A 65 -7.94 -17.59 -5.20
N GLY A 66 -8.00 -16.26 -5.15
CA GLY A 66 -9.17 -15.50 -4.74
C GLY A 66 -9.35 -15.40 -3.23
N ASP A 67 -8.26 -15.46 -2.46
CA ASP A 67 -8.28 -15.39 -1.01
C ASP A 67 -8.31 -13.93 -0.53
N GLY A 68 -9.47 -13.49 -0.07
CA GLY A 68 -9.68 -12.12 0.42
C GLY A 68 -9.02 -11.85 1.78
N GLU A 69 -8.79 -12.88 2.59
CA GLU A 69 -8.20 -12.72 3.93
C GLU A 69 -6.70 -12.52 3.84
N HIS A 70 -6.04 -13.38 3.06
CA HIS A 70 -4.60 -13.24 2.83
C HIS A 70 -4.30 -11.90 2.14
N LEU A 71 -5.14 -11.50 1.17
CA LEU A 71 -4.98 -10.20 0.51
C LEU A 71 -5.10 -9.03 1.50
N PHE A 72 -5.97 -9.13 2.50
CA PHE A 72 -6.12 -8.11 3.53
C PHE A 72 -4.86 -7.98 4.39
N VAL A 73 -4.19 -9.10 4.72
CA VAL A 73 -2.89 -9.08 5.41
C VAL A 73 -1.82 -8.43 4.54
N LEU A 74 -1.75 -8.79 3.26
CA LEU A 74 -0.84 -8.19 2.29
C LEU A 74 -1.03 -6.67 2.17
N TYR A 75 -2.26 -6.16 2.27
CA TYR A 75 -2.51 -4.71 2.28
C TYR A 75 -1.97 -4.01 3.53
N LYS A 76 -1.95 -4.66 4.70
CA LYS A 76 -1.30 -4.10 5.90
C LYS A 76 0.21 -3.95 5.68
N LEU A 77 0.83 -4.96 5.07
CA LEU A 77 2.25 -4.92 4.72
C LEU A 77 2.53 -3.84 3.66
N ALA A 78 1.69 -3.75 2.62
CA ALA A 78 1.80 -2.70 1.61
C ALA A 78 1.66 -1.29 2.20
N LEU A 79 0.78 -1.10 3.19
CA LEU A 79 0.64 0.17 3.89
C LEU A 79 1.94 0.58 4.60
N LEU A 80 2.62 -0.36 5.26
CA LEU A 80 3.91 -0.11 5.90
C LEU A 80 4.98 0.28 4.87
N LEU A 81 5.02 -0.40 3.71
CA LEU A 81 5.93 -0.05 2.62
C LEU A 81 5.65 1.32 2.02
N TYR A 82 4.37 1.68 1.79
CA TYR A 82 4.04 3.02 1.29
C TYR A 82 4.34 4.11 2.30
N HIS A 83 4.27 3.80 3.60
CA HIS A 83 4.66 4.73 4.64
C HIS A 83 6.18 4.94 4.69
N SER A 84 6.98 3.87 4.58
CA SER A 84 8.45 3.99 4.57
C SER A 84 8.97 4.77 3.36
N GLU A 85 8.37 4.55 2.18
CA GLU A 85 8.76 5.22 0.92
C GLU A 85 8.10 6.60 0.72
N LYS A 86 7.43 7.17 1.74
CA LYS A 86 6.72 8.46 1.69
C LYS A 86 5.68 8.58 0.57
N HIS A 87 5.11 7.47 0.13
CA HIS A 87 4.06 7.40 -0.88
C HIS A 87 2.66 7.64 -0.27
N THR A 88 2.45 8.86 0.22
CA THR A 88 1.27 9.26 1.02
C THR A 88 -0.06 9.02 0.31
N LYS A 89 -0.14 9.26 -1.00
CA LYS A 89 -1.35 9.01 -1.79
C LYS A 89 -1.77 7.54 -1.72
N TYR A 90 -0.84 6.62 -1.98
CA TYR A 90 -1.12 5.18 -1.96
C TYR A 90 -1.38 4.68 -0.54
N ALA A 91 -0.59 5.14 0.43
CA ALA A 91 -0.80 4.85 1.84
C ALA A 91 -2.22 5.23 2.29
N TYR A 92 -2.70 6.43 1.91
CA TYR A 92 -4.05 6.89 2.21
C TYR A 92 -5.14 5.98 1.63
N PHE A 93 -5.03 5.60 0.34
CA PHE A 93 -6.01 4.70 -0.28
C PHE A 93 -6.05 3.32 0.40
N VAL A 94 -4.88 2.76 0.75
CA VAL A 94 -4.81 1.48 1.45
C VAL A 94 -5.36 1.61 2.87
N LEU A 95 -5.03 2.68 3.59
CA LEU A 95 -5.56 2.94 4.93
C LEU A 95 -7.09 3.07 4.91
N LEU A 96 -7.63 3.86 3.99
CA LEU A 96 -9.07 4.01 3.80
C LEU A 96 -9.73 2.67 3.49
N HIS A 97 -9.06 1.83 2.69
CA HIS A 97 -9.56 0.51 2.37
C HIS A 97 -9.64 -0.40 3.61
N LEU A 98 -8.58 -0.43 4.43
CA LEU A 98 -8.55 -1.21 5.67
C LEU A 98 -9.60 -0.71 6.68
N LEU A 99 -9.68 0.62 6.85
CA LEU A 99 -10.66 1.26 7.73
C LEU A 99 -12.11 0.96 7.31
N LYS A 100 -12.38 0.92 5.99
CA LYS A 100 -13.69 0.54 5.47
C LYS A 100 -14.11 -0.86 5.90
N ILE A 101 -13.19 -1.83 5.82
CA ILE A 101 -13.47 -3.21 6.22
C ILE A 101 -13.63 -3.34 7.74
N VAL A 102 -12.80 -2.64 8.52
CA VAL A 102 -12.75 -2.85 9.98
C VAL A 102 -13.78 -2.04 10.75
N ALA A 103 -14.04 -0.78 10.35
CA ALA A 103 -14.74 0.19 11.20
C ALA A 103 -15.96 0.85 10.56
N ILE A 104 -16.02 0.98 9.22
CA ILE A 104 -17.11 1.73 8.57
C ILE A 104 -18.27 0.83 8.16
N LEU A 105 -17.97 -0.31 7.50
CA LEU A 105 -19.01 -1.16 6.94
C LEU A 105 -19.54 -2.15 7.99
N PRO A 106 -20.83 -2.51 7.94
CA PRO A 106 -21.35 -3.63 8.72
C PRO A 106 -20.68 -4.93 8.26
N GLU A 107 -20.59 -5.92 9.16
CA GLU A 107 -19.81 -7.15 8.98
C GLU A 107 -20.15 -7.88 7.66
N PHE A 108 -21.43 -7.96 7.31
CA PHE A 108 -21.88 -8.58 6.07
C PHE A 108 -21.35 -7.86 4.81
N ASP A 109 -21.44 -6.54 4.78
CA ASP A 109 -20.95 -5.75 3.65
C ASP A 109 -19.43 -5.72 3.62
N ALA A 110 -18.76 -5.70 4.77
CA ALA A 110 -17.30 -5.80 4.87
C ALA A 110 -16.80 -7.14 4.31
N HIS A 111 -17.47 -8.25 4.65
CA HIS A 111 -17.18 -9.55 4.07
C HIS A 111 -17.36 -9.51 2.55
N ARG A 112 -18.51 -9.04 2.06
CA ARG A 112 -18.76 -8.95 0.63
C ARG A 112 -17.75 -8.05 -0.08
N TRP A 113 -17.35 -6.93 0.53
CA TRP A 113 -16.35 -6.01 -0.01
C TRP A 113 -14.95 -6.61 -0.09
N LYS A 114 -14.57 -7.45 0.89
CA LYS A 114 -13.30 -8.19 0.92
C LYS A 114 -13.22 -9.21 -0.22
N TRP A 115 -14.27 -10.01 -0.40
CA TRP A 115 -14.29 -11.10 -1.39
C TRP A 115 -14.71 -10.67 -2.80
N ASN A 116 -15.49 -9.59 -2.95
CA ASN A 116 -15.92 -9.00 -4.23
C ASN A 116 -14.81 -8.17 -4.91
N ARG A 117 -13.57 -8.66 -4.81
CA ARG A 117 -12.39 -8.07 -5.48
C ARG A 117 -11.83 -8.99 -6.56
N PHE A 118 -12.25 -10.24 -6.59
CA PHE A 118 -11.82 -11.22 -7.55
C PHE A 118 -12.97 -11.53 -8.50
N TYR A 119 -12.63 -11.80 -9.75
CA TYR A 119 -13.57 -12.18 -10.78
C TYR A 119 -13.07 -13.45 -11.46
N ASN A 120 -13.89 -14.51 -11.45
CA ASN A 120 -13.59 -15.73 -12.17
C ASN A 120 -14.35 -15.75 -13.49
N LYS A 121 -13.64 -15.70 -14.62
CA LYS A 121 -14.28 -15.71 -15.95
C LYS A 121 -14.66 -17.12 -16.40
N TYR A 122 -13.81 -18.10 -16.14
CA TYR A 122 -13.88 -19.45 -16.72
C TYR A 122 -14.26 -20.52 -15.69
N GLY A 123 -14.35 -20.15 -14.41
CA GLY A 123 -14.52 -21.10 -13.32
C GLY A 123 -13.19 -21.77 -12.93
N GLY A 124 -13.24 -22.58 -11.87
CA GLY A 124 -12.11 -23.36 -11.37
C GLY A 124 -11.15 -22.59 -10.46
N LYS A 125 -10.34 -23.36 -9.71
CA LYS A 125 -9.33 -22.82 -8.79
C LYS A 125 -8.17 -22.21 -9.59
N GLY A 126 -7.69 -21.05 -9.17
CA GLY A 126 -6.49 -20.46 -9.75
C GLY A 126 -6.71 -19.70 -11.07
N ASN A 127 -7.97 -19.42 -11.43
CA ASN A 127 -8.33 -18.69 -12.66
C ASN A 127 -8.97 -17.32 -12.38
N ASN A 128 -8.82 -16.84 -11.15
CA ASN A 128 -9.34 -15.54 -10.76
C ASN A 128 -8.46 -14.41 -11.31
N ILE A 129 -9.10 -13.33 -11.74
CA ILE A 129 -8.45 -12.07 -12.07
C ILE A 129 -8.93 -10.98 -11.11
N SER A 130 -8.14 -9.93 -10.94
CA SER A 130 -8.61 -8.78 -10.16
C SER A 130 -9.83 -8.13 -10.85
N LEU A 131 -10.82 -7.74 -10.05
CA LEU A 131 -12.03 -7.11 -10.53
C LEU A 131 -11.74 -5.74 -11.16
N ASP A 132 -10.68 -5.07 -10.71
CA ASP A 132 -10.18 -3.84 -11.31
C ASP A 132 -9.70 -4.08 -12.75
N LEU A 133 -8.89 -5.12 -13.00
CA LEU A 133 -8.46 -5.52 -14.33
C LEU A 133 -9.66 -5.87 -15.23
N LYS A 134 -10.67 -6.56 -14.68
CA LYS A 134 -11.90 -6.85 -15.42
C LYS A 134 -12.64 -5.58 -15.83
N LYS A 135 -12.71 -4.59 -14.95
CA LYS A 135 -13.32 -3.29 -15.26
C LYS A 135 -12.53 -2.53 -16.32
N GLU A 136 -11.20 -2.58 -16.28
CA GLU A 136 -10.36 -2.00 -17.32
C GLU A 136 -10.64 -2.64 -18.68
N GLN A 137 -10.71 -3.97 -18.73
CA GLN A 137 -11.08 -4.71 -19.95
C GLN A 137 -12.45 -4.28 -20.49
N GLN A 138 -13.47 -4.15 -19.63
CA GLN A 138 -14.80 -3.68 -20.03
C GLN A 138 -14.77 -2.25 -20.57
N ASN A 139 -14.07 -1.35 -19.88
CA ASN A 139 -13.91 0.03 -20.32
C ASN A 139 -13.21 0.12 -21.67
N LYS A 140 -12.22 -0.74 -21.92
CA LYS A 140 -11.53 -0.83 -23.20
C LYS A 140 -12.47 -1.31 -24.31
N VAL A 141 -13.26 -2.36 -24.07
CA VAL A 141 -14.26 -2.88 -25.02
C VAL A 141 -15.29 -1.81 -25.36
N LEU A 142 -15.80 -1.10 -24.36
CA LEU A 142 -16.75 -0.02 -24.55
C LEU A 142 -16.14 1.08 -25.43
N LYS A 143 -14.93 1.55 -25.11
CA LYS A 143 -14.21 2.56 -25.91
C LYS A 143 -13.97 2.11 -27.36
N THR A 144 -13.65 0.83 -27.59
CA THR A 144 -13.48 0.31 -28.95
C THR A 144 -14.80 0.28 -29.73
N PHE A 145 -15.90 -0.08 -29.07
CA PHE A 145 -17.22 -0.07 -29.67
C PHE A 145 -17.66 1.35 -30.05
N TRP A 146 -17.47 2.32 -29.17
CA TRP A 146 -17.71 3.74 -29.47
C TRP A 146 -16.89 4.26 -30.65
N ARG A 147 -15.62 3.85 -30.76
CA ARG A 147 -14.78 4.22 -31.91
C ARG A 147 -15.29 3.60 -33.21
N ALA A 148 -15.75 2.35 -33.17
CA ALA A 148 -16.30 1.65 -34.34
C ALA A 148 -17.64 2.24 -34.81
N LEU A 149 -18.46 2.76 -33.88
CA LEU A 149 -19.73 3.45 -34.17
C LEU A 149 -19.57 4.89 -34.69
N GLY A 150 -18.34 5.37 -34.93
CA GLY A 150 -18.09 6.72 -35.45
C GLY A 150 -17.90 7.80 -34.39
N GLY A 151 -17.48 7.43 -33.17
CA GLY A 151 -17.24 8.34 -32.04
C GLY A 151 -16.13 9.38 -32.21
N SER A 152 -15.59 9.62 -33.42
CA SER A 152 -14.82 10.83 -33.72
C SER A 152 -15.68 12.11 -33.66
N CYS A 153 -17.02 12.00 -33.68
CA CYS A 153 -17.91 13.15 -33.81
C CYS A 153 -18.46 13.73 -32.49
N ILE A 154 -18.20 13.12 -31.32
CA ILE A 154 -18.88 13.50 -30.04
C ILE A 154 -17.94 14.29 -29.10
N ARG A 155 -16.69 14.53 -29.48
CA ARG A 155 -15.69 15.24 -28.66
C ARG A 155 -15.28 16.60 -29.24
N ALA A 156 -16.14 17.20 -30.05
CA ALA A 156 -15.97 18.51 -30.66
C ALA A 156 -17.27 19.34 -30.55
N SER A 157 -17.69 19.65 -29.33
CA SER A 157 -18.64 20.72 -28.99
C SER A 157 -18.48 21.05 -27.51
#